data_AF-A0A0W0HNL9-F1
#
_entry.id   AF-A0A0W0HNL9-F1
#
_cell.length_a   1.000
_cell.length_b   1.000
_cell.length_c   1.000
_cell.angle_alpha   90.00
_cell.angle_beta   90.00
_cell.angle_gamma   90.00
#
_symmetry.space_group_name_H-M   'P 1'
#
loop_
_entity.id
_entity.type
_entity.pdbx_description
1 polymer ?
#
loop_
_entity_poly.entity_id
_entity_poly.type
_entity_poly.pdbx_seq_one_letter_code
_entity_poly.pdbx_strand_id
1 'polypeptide(L)'
;MNYLINEAQFTLPDAEVQDTSINILKFAKLGTTLVVSRSPLADGESLQSNFEGQLKKLEQQVKDLRYSPAQAVKVGPAQDIDAFEVQNRFNKGSDNIYQYQLAMQIPGTRQLIALSYVKTQPLGPAEAAHWATLKNTLNFLATP
;
A
#
# COMPACT_ATOMS: atom_id res chain seq x y z
N MET A 1 -22.54 -3.78 9.35
CA MET A 1 -21.66 -2.63 9.00
C MET A 1 -21.96 -2.19 7.57
N ASN A 2 -22.06 -0.89 7.27
CA ASN A 2 -22.22 -0.43 5.88
C ASN A 2 -20.86 -0.47 5.19
N TYR A 3 -20.76 -1.21 4.09
CA TYR A 3 -19.54 -1.38 3.29
C TYR A 3 -19.69 -0.59 1.98
N LEU A 4 -18.69 0.23 1.68
CA LEU A 4 -18.66 1.06 0.47
C LEU A 4 -17.60 0.51 -0.48
N ILE A 5 -17.97 0.37 -1.75
CA ILE A 5 -17.06 0.26 -2.88
C ILE A 5 -17.24 1.49 -3.78
N ASN A 6 -16.45 1.60 -4.84
CA ASN A 6 -16.52 2.74 -5.74
C ASN A 6 -17.88 2.84 -6.47
N GLU A 7 -18.53 1.71 -6.73
CA GLU A 7 -19.77 1.62 -7.50
C GLU A 7 -21.04 1.53 -6.65
N ALA A 8 -20.96 1.11 -5.39
CA ALA A 8 -22.11 0.71 -4.60
C ALA A 8 -21.86 0.75 -3.09
N GLN A 9 -22.96 0.67 -2.34
CA GLN A 9 -22.97 0.46 -0.90
C GLN A 9 -23.87 -0.73 -0.56
N PHE A 10 -23.46 -1.55 0.40
CA PHE A 10 -24.27 -2.65 0.91
C PHE A 10 -24.00 -2.87 2.41
N THR A 11 -24.95 -3.49 3.10
CA THR A 11 -24.79 -3.84 4.52
C THR A 11 -24.22 -5.24 4.64
N LEU A 12 -23.09 -5.38 5.33
CA LEU A 12 -22.56 -6.69 5.70
C LEU A 12 -23.48 -7.35 6.73
N PRO A 13 -23.92 -8.60 6.50
CA PRO A 13 -24.88 -9.28 7.38
C PRO A 13 -24.26 -9.68 8.72
N ASP A 14 -22.95 -9.97 8.73
CA ASP A 14 -22.20 -10.38 9.91
C ASP A 14 -21.33 -9.24 10.46
N ALA A 15 -21.10 -9.25 11.78
CA ALA A 15 -20.22 -8.29 12.44
C ALA A 15 -18.73 -8.69 12.33
N GLU A 16 -18.42 -9.98 12.25
CA GLU A 16 -17.07 -10.53 12.22
C GLU A 16 -16.55 -10.71 10.78
N VAL A 17 -16.37 -9.61 10.05
CA VAL A 17 -15.85 -9.63 8.68
C VAL A 17 -14.39 -9.18 8.66
N GLN A 18 -13.51 -10.02 8.12
CA GLN A 18 -12.14 -9.62 7.79
C GLN A 18 -12.09 -9.08 6.35
N ASP A 19 -11.93 -7.76 6.21
CA ASP A 19 -11.74 -7.15 4.90
C ASP A 19 -10.32 -7.40 4.36
N THR A 20 -10.25 -8.21 3.30
CA THR A 20 -9.03 -8.59 2.55
C THR A 20 -9.04 -8.05 1.13
N SER A 21 -9.85 -7.01 0.86
CA SER A 21 -10.05 -6.47 -0.48
C SER A 21 -8.77 -5.93 -1.11
N ILE A 22 -8.58 -6.25 -2.39
CA ILE A 22 -7.50 -5.75 -3.23
C ILE A 22 -8.08 -4.91 -4.35
N ASN A 23 -7.65 -3.65 -4.47
CA ASN A 23 -7.91 -2.82 -5.65
C ASN A 23 -6.68 -2.84 -6.56
N ILE A 24 -6.90 -2.93 -7.87
CA ILE A 24 -5.84 -2.91 -8.88
C ILE A 24 -6.21 -1.86 -9.92
N LEU A 25 -5.42 -0.80 -10.01
CA LEU A 25 -5.61 0.31 -10.94
C LEU A 25 -4.41 0.39 -11.88
N LYS A 26 -4.65 0.40 -13.20
CA LYS A 26 -3.60 0.47 -14.22
C LYS A 26 -3.54 1.86 -14.82
N PHE A 27 -2.36 2.48 -14.82
CA PHE A 27 -2.11 3.77 -15.44
C PHE A 27 -1.36 3.57 -16.76
N ALA A 28 -2.12 3.41 -17.85
CA ALA A 28 -1.57 3.11 -19.17
C ALA A 28 -0.48 4.09 -19.63
N LYS A 29 -0.64 5.38 -19.33
CA LYS A 29 0.32 6.44 -19.72
C LYS A 29 1.74 6.21 -19.17
N LEU A 30 1.87 5.68 -17.96
CA LEU A 30 3.16 5.44 -17.30
C LEU A 30 3.52 3.95 -17.23
N GLY A 31 2.65 3.06 -17.71
CA GLY A 31 2.84 1.61 -17.63
C GLY A 31 2.87 1.08 -16.19
N THR A 32 2.26 1.80 -15.24
CA THR A 32 2.29 1.47 -13.82
C THR A 32 0.97 0.87 -13.36
N THR A 33 1.04 0.07 -12.30
CA THR A 33 -0.12 -0.48 -11.60
C THR A 33 -0.06 -0.04 -10.15
N LEU A 34 -1.16 0.49 -9.62
CA LEU A 34 -1.35 0.69 -8.20
C LEU A 34 -2.16 -0.48 -7.66
N VAL A 35 -1.60 -1.20 -6.70
CA VAL A 35 -2.27 -2.24 -5.92
C VAL A 35 -2.54 -1.70 -4.52
N VAL A 36 -3.79 -1.74 -4.07
CA VAL A 36 -4.19 -1.34 -2.72
C VAL A 36 -4.73 -2.58 -2.00
N SER A 37 -4.06 -3.01 -0.94
CA SER A 37 -4.44 -4.19 -0.16
C SER A 37 -4.68 -3.84 1.30
N ARG A 38 -5.59 -4.56 1.95
CA ARG A 38 -5.80 -4.49 3.39
C ARG A 38 -5.29 -5.75 4.07
N SER A 39 -4.78 -5.58 5.29
CA SER A 39 -4.41 -6.71 6.15
C SER A 39 -4.66 -6.36 7.61
N PRO A 40 -5.03 -7.32 8.46
CA PRO A 40 -5.08 -7.08 9.90
C PRO A 40 -3.69 -6.77 10.45
N LEU A 41 -3.65 -6.00 11.53
CA LEU A 41 -2.47 -5.80 12.36
C LEU A 41 -2.64 -6.64 13.63
N ALA A 42 -1.82 -7.68 13.79
CA ALA A 42 -1.96 -8.63 14.90
C ALA A 42 -1.72 -7.95 16.26
N ASP A 43 -2.30 -8.44 17.36
CA ASP A 43 -2.15 -7.81 18.68
C ASP A 43 -0.69 -7.61 19.09
N GLY A 44 -0.36 -6.42 19.60
CA GLY A 44 1.01 -6.03 19.96
C GLY A 44 1.92 -5.68 18.76
N GLU A 45 1.48 -5.92 17.52
CA GLU A 45 2.24 -5.55 16.33
C GLU A 45 2.10 -4.04 16.05
N SER A 46 3.22 -3.39 15.73
CA SER A 46 3.25 -2.01 15.25
C SER A 46 3.22 -1.98 13.73
N LEU A 47 2.83 -0.84 13.15
CA LEU A 47 2.91 -0.62 11.71
C LEU A 47 4.32 -0.93 11.17
N GLN A 48 5.35 -0.48 11.90
CA GLN A 48 6.74 -0.71 11.54
C GLN A 48 7.11 -2.21 11.58
N SER A 49 6.79 -2.92 12.66
CA SER A 49 7.18 -4.33 12.79
C SER A 49 6.46 -5.22 11.77
N ASN A 50 5.20 -4.92 11.45
CA ASN A 50 4.47 -5.61 10.40
C ASN A 50 5.12 -5.38 9.03
N PHE A 51 5.44 -4.12 8.72
CA PHE A 51 6.06 -3.74 7.46
C PHE A 51 7.43 -4.40 7.26
N GLU A 52 8.29 -4.36 8.27
CA GLU A 52 9.59 -5.05 8.25
C GLU A 52 9.42 -6.58 8.11
N GLY A 53 8.40 -7.16 8.75
CA GLY A 53 8.04 -8.56 8.59
C GLY A 53 7.62 -8.91 7.16
N GLN A 54 6.85 -8.04 6.50
CA GLN A 54 6.46 -8.22 5.10
C GLN A 54 7.66 -8.12 4.16
N LEU A 55 8.59 -7.19 4.39
CA LEU A 55 9.83 -7.08 3.61
C LEU A 55 10.71 -8.32 3.76
N LYS A 56 10.85 -8.86 4.97
CA LYS A 56 11.58 -10.12 5.19
C LYS A 56 10.94 -11.31 4.48
N LYS A 57 9.60 -11.39 4.48
CA LYS A 57 8.87 -12.42 3.72
C LYS A 57 9.10 -12.26 2.21
N LEU A 58 9.09 -11.03 1.71
CA LEU A 58 9.38 -10.74 0.31
C LEU A 58 10.79 -11.21 -0.05
N GLU A 59 11.80 -10.92 0.78
CA GLU A 59 13.19 -11.35 0.60
C GLU A 59 13.34 -12.86 0.41
N GLN A 60 12.53 -13.66 1.13
CA GLN A 60 12.54 -15.12 1.01
C GLN A 60 11.89 -15.64 -0.27
N GLN A 61 11.06 -14.83 -0.93
CA GLN A 61 10.22 -15.25 -2.06
C GLN A 61 10.75 -14.78 -3.42
N VAL A 62 11.66 -13.81 -3.44
CA VAL A 62 12.10 -13.15 -4.68
C VAL A 62 13.61 -13.15 -4.80
N LYS A 63 14.10 -13.07 -6.04
CA LYS A 63 15.55 -12.98 -6.31
C LYS A 63 15.98 -11.52 -6.41
N ASP A 64 17.22 -11.25 -6.05
CA ASP A 64 17.86 -9.93 -6.23
C ASP A 64 17.09 -8.76 -5.59
N LEU A 65 16.43 -9.01 -4.45
CA LEU A 65 15.74 -7.97 -3.71
C LEU A 65 16.73 -6.87 -3.31
N ARG A 66 16.41 -5.63 -3.67
CA ARG A 66 17.05 -4.43 -3.14
C ARG A 66 15.98 -3.45 -2.71
N TYR A 67 16.10 -2.94 -1.49
CA TYR A 67 15.17 -1.94 -0.95
C TYR A 67 15.93 -0.80 -0.29
N SER A 68 15.35 0.40 -0.33
CA SER A 68 15.77 1.53 0.50
C SER A 68 15.47 1.25 1.97
N PRO A 69 16.10 1.94 2.93
CA PRO A 69 15.58 1.97 4.29
C PRO A 69 14.11 2.40 4.29
N ALA A 70 13.30 1.81 5.19
CA ALA A 70 11.93 2.28 5.41
C ALA A 70 11.98 3.70 5.99
N GLN A 71 11.20 4.61 5.41
CA GLN A 71 11.15 6.01 5.83
C GLN A 71 9.79 6.30 6.46
N ALA A 72 9.80 6.86 7.67
CA ALA A 72 8.59 7.45 8.24
C ALA A 72 8.26 8.73 7.48
N VAL A 73 7.04 8.82 6.95
CA VAL A 73 6.55 9.96 6.16
C VAL A 73 5.16 10.35 6.62
N LYS A 74 4.78 11.61 6.38
CA LYS A 74 3.40 12.07 6.52
C LYS A 74 2.78 12.24 5.14
N VAL A 75 1.53 11.82 4.98
CA VAL A 75 0.80 11.83 3.70
C VAL A 75 -0.59 12.45 3.86
N GLY A 76 -1.30 12.53 2.74
CA GLY A 76 -2.59 13.20 2.64
C GLY A 76 -2.47 14.73 2.48
N PRO A 77 -3.57 15.42 2.16
CA PRO A 77 -3.56 16.85 1.87
C PRO A 77 -3.12 17.69 3.06
N ALA A 78 -3.49 17.27 4.28
CA ALA A 78 -3.11 17.94 5.53
C ALA A 78 -1.75 17.47 6.07
N GLN A 79 -1.11 16.48 5.44
CA GLN A 79 0.17 15.91 5.89
C GLN A 79 0.11 15.46 7.36
N ASP A 80 -0.96 14.77 7.74
CA ASP A 80 -1.25 14.35 9.12
C ASP A 80 -1.38 12.82 9.26
N ILE A 81 -1.36 12.08 8.15
CA ILE A 81 -1.42 10.61 8.15
C ILE A 81 -0.01 10.05 8.26
N ASP A 82 0.29 9.37 9.37
CA ASP A 82 1.56 8.67 9.55
C ASP A 82 1.64 7.41 8.67
N ALA A 83 2.75 7.26 7.96
CA ALA A 83 3.00 6.16 7.05
C ALA A 83 4.47 5.74 7.05
N PHE A 84 4.72 4.53 6.55
CA PHE A 84 6.06 4.09 6.16
C PHE A 84 6.14 3.89 4.66
N GLU A 85 7.20 4.44 4.06
CA GLU A 85 7.49 4.30 2.65
C GLU A 85 8.79 3.53 2.42
N VAL A 86 8.78 2.67 1.40
CA VAL A 86 9.99 2.02 0.90
C VAL A 86 9.97 2.01 -0.62
N GLN A 87 11.15 2.13 -1.22
CA GLN A 87 11.34 1.78 -2.61
C GLN A 87 12.05 0.44 -2.68
N ASN A 88 11.58 -0.48 -3.51
CA ASN A 88 12.30 -1.71 -3.75
C ASN A 88 12.21 -2.20 -5.19
N ARG A 89 13.11 -3.13 -5.51
CA ARG A 89 13.16 -3.86 -6.77
C ARG A 89 13.57 -5.29 -6.55
N PHE A 90 13.08 -6.20 -7.38
CA PHE A 90 13.42 -7.62 -7.32
C PHE A 90 13.06 -8.30 -8.63
N ASN A 91 13.53 -9.54 -8.80
CA ASN A 91 13.21 -10.38 -9.94
C ASN A 91 12.08 -11.35 -9.59
N LYS A 92 11.05 -11.41 -10.45
CA LYS A 92 9.94 -12.37 -10.36
C LYS A 92 9.80 -13.11 -11.69
N GLY A 93 10.25 -14.35 -11.72
CA GLY A 93 10.39 -15.08 -12.98
C GLY A 93 11.42 -14.40 -13.88
N SER A 94 11.00 -14.02 -15.09
CA SER A 94 11.82 -13.25 -16.06
C SER A 94 11.72 -11.73 -15.88
N ASP A 95 10.79 -11.24 -15.05
CA ASP A 95 10.51 -9.81 -14.95
C ASP A 95 11.32 -9.16 -13.82
N ASN A 96 11.85 -7.97 -14.11
CA ASN A 96 12.37 -7.06 -13.10
C ASN A 96 11.23 -6.20 -12.59
N ILE A 97 10.90 -6.29 -11.31
CA ILE A 97 9.87 -5.49 -10.67
C ILE A 97 10.50 -4.28 -10.00
N TYR A 98 9.93 -3.10 -10.22
CA TYR A 98 10.29 -1.86 -9.54
C TYR A 98 9.04 -1.30 -8.87
N GLN A 99 9.11 -1.00 -7.58
CA GLN A 99 7.97 -0.48 -6.84
C GLN A 99 8.31 0.59 -5.80
N TYR A 100 7.37 1.52 -5.64
CA TYR A 100 7.18 2.26 -4.40
C TYR A 100 6.11 1.57 -3.57
N GLN A 101 6.33 1.44 -2.27
CA GLN A 101 5.31 0.95 -1.35
C GLN A 101 5.10 1.94 -0.21
N LEU A 102 3.83 2.11 0.16
CA LEU A 102 3.40 2.88 1.33
C LEU A 102 2.53 2.00 2.20
N ALA A 103 2.81 1.96 3.50
CA ALA A 103 1.96 1.29 4.49
C ALA A 103 1.46 2.30 5.52
N MET A 104 0.17 2.21 5.83
CA MET A 104 -0.51 3.06 6.81
C MET A 104 -1.46 2.22 7.65
N GLN A 105 -1.76 2.69 8.85
CA GLN A 105 -2.86 2.16 9.65
C GLN A 105 -4.13 2.97 9.35
N ILE A 106 -5.26 2.30 9.19
CA ILE A 106 -6.55 2.98 9.05
C ILE A 106 -6.92 3.58 10.42
N PRO A 107 -7.18 4.91 10.52
CA PRO A 107 -7.42 5.60 11.78
C PRO A 107 -8.49 4.92 12.64
N GLY A 108 -8.21 4.76 13.94
CA GLY A 108 -9.13 4.16 14.91
C GLY A 108 -9.31 2.64 14.77
N THR A 109 -8.59 1.97 13.87
CA THR A 109 -8.70 0.51 13.65
C THR A 109 -7.36 -0.20 13.85
N ARG A 110 -7.38 -1.54 13.94
CA ARG A 110 -6.17 -2.40 13.84
C ARG A 110 -6.02 -2.98 12.43
N GLN A 111 -6.32 -2.20 11.40
CA GLN A 111 -6.19 -2.60 10.02
C GLN A 111 -5.14 -1.77 9.30
N LEU A 112 -4.29 -2.44 8.53
CA LEU A 112 -3.34 -1.82 7.64
C LEU A 112 -3.92 -1.68 6.25
N ILE A 113 -3.49 -0.62 5.58
CA ILE A 113 -3.63 -0.43 4.14
C ILE A 113 -2.24 -0.26 3.53
N ALA A 114 -1.94 -1.04 2.49
CA ALA A 114 -0.70 -0.98 1.76
C ALA A 114 -0.98 -0.60 0.30
N LEU A 115 -0.25 0.40 -0.20
CA LEU A 115 -0.26 0.82 -1.59
C LEU A 115 1.07 0.37 -2.22
N SER A 116 1.02 -0.43 -3.28
CA SER A 116 2.18 -0.82 -4.09
C SER A 116 2.03 -0.23 -5.49
N TYR A 117 2.88 0.73 -5.84
CA TYR A 117 2.95 1.35 -7.16
C TYR A 117 4.08 0.73 -7.96
N VAL A 118 3.75 -0.10 -8.95
CA VAL A 118 4.67 -1.07 -9.54
C VAL A 118 4.70 -1.01 -11.07
N LYS A 119 5.87 -1.27 -11.66
CA LYS A 119 6.03 -1.58 -13.09
C LYS A 119 7.25 -2.47 -13.36
N THR A 120 7.42 -2.94 -14.60
CA THR A 120 8.52 -3.83 -14.99
C THR A 120 9.77 -3.11 -15.53
N GLN A 121 9.76 -1.77 -15.47
CA GLN A 121 10.88 -0.91 -15.86
C GLN A 121 11.32 -0.02 -14.70
N PRO A 122 12.54 0.54 -14.71
CA PRO A 122 12.95 1.51 -13.69
C PRO A 122 11.97 2.68 -13.53
N LEU A 123 11.66 3.02 -12.28
CA LEU A 123 10.86 4.19 -11.92
C LEU A 123 11.70 5.45 -12.09
N GLY A 124 11.14 6.46 -12.78
CA GLY A 124 11.81 7.72 -13.07
C GLY A 124 11.05 8.93 -12.51
N PRO A 125 11.44 10.15 -12.91
CA PRO A 125 10.87 11.40 -12.36
C PRO A 125 9.36 11.52 -12.57
N ALA A 126 8.82 11.05 -13.69
CA ALA A 126 7.39 11.10 -13.97
C ALA A 126 6.59 10.19 -13.03
N GLU A 127 7.09 8.98 -12.74
CA GLU A 127 6.49 8.08 -11.77
C GLU A 127 6.60 8.60 -10.35
N ALA A 128 7.75 9.20 -9.98
CA ALA A 128 7.95 9.81 -8.69
C ALA A 128 6.94 10.96 -8.45
N ALA A 129 6.72 11.83 -9.43
CA ALA A 129 5.73 12.91 -9.35
C ALA A 129 4.29 12.38 -9.26
N HIS A 130 3.98 11.34 -10.02
CA HIS A 130 2.65 10.71 -9.99
C HIS A 130 2.38 10.04 -8.64
N TRP A 131 3.37 9.32 -8.11
CA TRP A 131 3.32 8.70 -6.80
C TRP A 131 3.19 9.72 -5.66
N ALA A 132 3.95 10.82 -5.73
CA ALA A 132 3.83 11.92 -4.77
C ALA A 132 2.41 12.51 -4.78
N THR A 133 1.82 12.70 -5.96
CA THR A 133 0.43 13.16 -6.09
C THR A 133 -0.53 12.20 -5.40
N LEU A 134 -0.46 10.90 -5.74
CA LEU A 134 -1.33 9.87 -5.15
C LEU A 134 -1.33 9.89 -3.62
N LYS A 135 -0.15 9.89 -3.01
CA LYS A 135 -0.02 9.90 -1.54
C LYS A 135 -0.48 11.22 -0.92
N ASN A 136 -0.17 12.36 -1.54
CA ASN A 136 -0.52 13.67 -1.00
C ASN A 136 -2.00 14.02 -1.19
N THR A 137 -2.73 13.28 -2.02
CA THR A 137 -4.19 13.41 -2.16
C THR A 137 -4.98 12.38 -1.36
N LEU A 138 -4.30 11.49 -0.63
CA LEU A 138 -4.95 10.41 0.12
C LEU A 138 -5.72 10.96 1.32
N ASN A 139 -7.00 10.61 1.40
CA ASN A 139 -7.82 10.87 2.59
C ASN A 139 -8.54 9.58 2.96
N PHE A 140 -8.60 9.29 4.26
CA PHE A 140 -9.55 8.31 4.77
C PHE A 140 -10.95 8.93 4.76
N LEU A 141 -11.94 8.15 4.32
CA LEU A 141 -13.33 8.52 4.57
C LEU A 141 -13.53 8.56 6.08
N ALA A 142 -14.27 9.56 6.58
CA ALA A 142 -14.60 9.63 7.99
C ALA A 142 -15.23 8.30 8.41
N THR A 143 -14.64 7.65 9.41
CA THR A 143 -15.24 6.47 10.02
C THR A 143 -16.56 6.95 10.66
N PRO A 144 -17.72 6.37 10.31
CA PRO A 144 -18.98 6.73 10.94
C PRO A 144 -18.99 6.41 12.44
#